data_AF-A0A2D7FCI9-F1
#
_entry.id   AF-A0A2D7FCI9-F1
#
_cell.length_a   1.000
_cell.length_b   1.000
_cell.length_c   1.000
_cell.angle_alpha   90.00
_cell.angle_beta   90.00
_cell.angle_gamma   90.00
#
_symmetry.space_group_name_H-M   'P 1'
#
loop_
_entity.id
_entity.type
_entity.pdbx_description
1 polymer ?
#
loop_
_entity_poly.entity_id
_entity_poly.type
_entity_poly.pdbx_seq_one_letter_code
_entity_poly.pdbx_strand_id
1 'polypeptide(L)' 'MLDIHNATMQVLEEIGIDFLHDKAVSVLRKAGCKVDENGLLVRIDQALVREKVPLALSQFTMIPRNPDRQVTGRQVCNRQ' A
#
# COMPACT_ATOMS: atom_id res chain seq x y z
N MET A 1 -20.84 8.09 -4.38
CA MET A 1 -19.88 7.11 -4.94
C MET A 1 -18.64 7.09 -4.05
N LEU A 2 -18.83 6.68 -2.79
CA LEU A 2 -17.83 6.73 -1.70
C LEU A 2 -17.73 5.41 -0.94
N ASP A 3 -18.62 4.45 -1.21
CA ASP A 3 -18.88 3.35 -0.28
C ASP A 3 -17.72 2.36 -0.22
N ILE A 4 -17.09 2.06 -1.36
CA ILE A 4 -15.93 1.16 -1.40
C ILE A 4 -14.74 1.79 -0.68
N HIS A 5 -14.48 3.08 -0.89
CA HIS A 5 -13.36 3.76 -0.22
C HIS A 5 -13.56 3.76 1.30
N ASN A 6 -14.73 4.19 1.77
CA ASN A 6 -15.01 4.25 3.20
C ASN A 6 -15.02 2.86 3.84
N ALA A 7 -15.63 1.86 3.18
CA ALA A 7 -15.61 0.47 3.64
C ALA A 7 -14.18 -0.08 3.73
N THR A 8 -13.32 0.25 2.75
CA THR A 8 -11.91 -0.17 2.77
C THR A 8 -11.17 0.46 3.96
N MET A 9 -11.41 1.74 4.24
CA MET A 9 -10.78 2.44 5.37
C MET A 9 -11.23 1.85 6.71
N GLN A 10 -12.51 1.51 6.85
CA GLN A 10 -13.04 0.85 8.05
C GLN A 10 -12.38 -0.52 8.27
N VAL A 11 -12.23 -1.33 7.22
CA VAL A 11 -11.55 -2.63 7.31
C VAL A 11 -10.09 -2.48 7.75
N LEU A 12 -9.37 -1.50 7.18
CA LEU A 12 -7.96 -1.26 7.52
C LEU A 12 -7.74 -0.79 8.96
N GLU A 13 -8.71 -0.07 9.52
CA GLU A 13 -8.64 0.48 10.88
C GLU A 13 -9.15 -0.51 11.94
N GLU A 14 -10.29 -1.15 11.69
CA GLU A 14 -10.96 -2.03 12.67
C GLU A 14 -10.39 -3.47 12.64
N ILE A 15 -10.33 -4.06 11.44
CA ILE A 15 -9.90 -5.44 11.25
C ILE A 15 -8.37 -5.51 11.19
N GLY A 16 -7.75 -4.65 10.39
CA GLY A 16 -6.30 -4.65 10.13
C GLY A 16 -5.89 -5.73 9.11
N ILE A 17 -4.58 -5.83 8.86
CA ILE A 17 -3.99 -6.79 7.91
C ILE A 17 -2.82 -7.52 8.59
N ASP A 18 -2.74 -8.84 8.39
CA ASP A 18 -1.60 -9.64 8.85
C ASP A 18 -0.40 -9.50 7.91
N PHE A 19 0.71 -9.01 8.47
CA PHE A 19 2.00 -8.94 7.82
C PHE A 19 2.92 -10.01 8.40
N LEU A 20 3.08 -11.11 7.66
CA LEU A 20 3.94 -12.25 8.05
C LEU A 20 5.45 -11.93 8.04
N HIS A 21 5.84 -10.75 7.57
CA HIS A 21 7.24 -10.38 7.40
C HIS A 21 7.66 -9.33 8.44
N ASP A 22 8.54 -9.73 9.37
CA ASP A 22 8.95 -8.89 10.52
C ASP A 22 9.50 -7.51 10.15
N LYS A 23 10.26 -7.41 9.05
CA LYS A 23 10.75 -6.09 8.60
C LYS A 23 9.64 -5.18 8.10
N ALA A 24 8.58 -5.73 7.49
CA ALA A 24 7.44 -4.94 7.03
C ALA A 24 6.68 -4.36 8.24
N VAL A 25 6.44 -5.19 9.25
CA VAL A 25 5.86 -4.78 10.54
C VAL A 25 6.69 -3.68 11.17
N SER A 26 8.02 -3.83 11.18
CA SER A 26 8.93 -2.83 11.74
C SER A 26 8.85 -1.47 11.02
N VAL A 27 8.71 -1.47 9.69
CA VAL A 27 8.51 -0.24 8.90
C VAL A 27 7.16 0.40 9.22
N LEU A 28 6.09 -0.39 9.29
CA LEU A 28 4.74 0.10 9.57
C LEU A 28 4.62 0.64 11.00
N ARG A 29 5.24 -0.01 11.99
CA ARG A 29 5.32 0.48 13.37
C ARG A 29 6.04 1.82 13.44
N LYS A 30 7.15 1.99 12.71
CA LYS A 30 7.85 3.29 12.60
C LYS A 30 7.03 4.36 11.89
N ALA A 31 6.18 3.97 10.95
CA ALA A 31 5.25 4.86 10.27
C ALA A 31 4.04 5.25 11.14
N GLY A 32 3.94 4.77 12.39
CA GLY A 32 2.86 5.11 13.32
C GLY A 32 1.65 4.18 13.27
N CYS A 33 1.73 3.04 12.56
CA CYS A 33 0.66 2.04 12.56
C CYS A 33 0.60 1.30 13.90
N LYS A 34 -0.61 0.93 14.33
CA LYS A 34 -0.82 0.10 15.53
C LYS A 34 -0.54 -1.35 15.16
N VAL A 35 0.35 -2.00 15.91
CA VAL A 35 0.69 -3.41 15.72
C VAL A 35 0.27 -4.17 16.98
N ASP A 36 -0.40 -5.30 16.79
CA ASP A 36 -0.84 -6.17 17.88
C ASP A 36 0.34 -6.83 18.62
N GLU A 37 0.05 -7.41 19.79
CA GLU A 37 1.04 -8.05 20.67
C GLU A 37 1.77 -9.22 19.98
N ASN A 38 1.07 -9.95 19.12
CA ASN A 38 1.64 -11.03 18.32
C ASN A 38 2.56 -10.54 17.19
N GLY A 39 2.59 -9.23 16.92
CA GLY A 39 3.47 -8.63 15.92
C GLY A 39 3.04 -8.84 14.47
N LEU A 40 1.99 -9.60 14.20
CA LEU A 40 1.54 -9.94 12.85
C LEU A 40 0.46 -8.98 12.34
N LEU A 41 -0.52 -8.66 13.19
CA LEU A 41 -1.64 -7.83 12.80
C LEU A 41 -1.29 -6.34 12.88
N VAL A 42 -1.44 -5.64 11.76
CA VAL A 42 -1.22 -4.19 11.65
C VAL A 42 -2.52 -3.49 11.31
N ARG A 43 -2.92 -2.53 12.16
CA ARG A 43 -4.03 -1.61 11.92
C ARG A 43 -3.49 -0.28 11.45
N ILE A 44 -4.03 0.21 10.34
CA ILE A 44 -3.55 1.42 9.65
C ILE A 44 -4.62 2.49 9.81
N ASP A 45 -4.23 3.64 10.36
CA ASP A 45 -5.12 4.78 10.53
C ASP A 45 -5.46 5.42 9.17
N GLN A 46 -6.73 5.79 8.99
CA GLN A 46 -7.20 6.40 7.73
C GLN A 46 -6.42 7.68 7.38
N ALA A 47 -6.01 8.49 8.35
CA ALA A 47 -5.25 9.71 8.11
C ALA A 47 -3.87 9.37 7.52
N LEU A 48 -3.21 8.31 8.01
CA LEU A 48 -1.94 7.86 7.47
C LEU A 48 -2.08 7.38 6.02
N VAL A 49 -3.13 6.62 5.71
CA VAL A 49 -3.38 6.19 4.33
C VAL A 49 -3.58 7.39 3.40
N ARG A 50 -4.37 8.38 3.83
CA ARG A 50 -4.63 9.60 3.05
C ARG A 50 -3.39 10.46 2.86
N GLU A 51 -2.45 10.45 3.79
CA GLU A 51 -1.16 11.13 3.65
C GLU A 51 -0.22 10.40 2.68
N LYS A 52 -0.17 9.07 2.74
CA LYS A 52 0.80 8.28 1.96
C LYS A 52 0.35 8.00 0.53
N VAL A 53 -0.94 7.79 0.27
CA VAL A 53 -1.45 7.47 -1.08
C VAL A 53 -1.10 8.53 -2.14
N PRO A 54 -1.20 9.85 -1.86
CA PRO A 54 -0.83 10.89 -2.82
C PRO A 54 0.68 10.94 -3.16
N LEU A 55 1.55 10.38 -2.33
CA LEU A 55 2.99 10.30 -2.61
C LEU A 55 3.29 9.32 -3.74
N ALA A 56 2.36 8.41 -4.06
CA ALA A 56 2.51 7.51 -5.19
C ALA A 56 2.42 8.31 -6.49
N LEU A 57 3.44 8.13 -7.35
CA LEU A 57 3.46 8.74 -8.68
C LEU A 57 2.22 8.31 -9.47
N SER A 58 1.55 9.29 -10.10
CA SER A 58 0.36 9.03 -10.93
C SER A 58 0.69 8.24 -12.20
N GLN A 59 1.94 8.33 -12.67
CA GLN A 59 2.51 7.62 -13.80
C GLN A 59 4.00 7.36 -13.55
N PHE A 60 4.50 6.20 -13.97
CA PHE A 60 5.93 5.90 -13.97
C PHE A 60 6.28 5.19 -15.28
N THR A 61 7.50 5.43 -15.78
CA THR A 61 8.00 4.75 -16.98
C THR A 61 8.61 3.42 -16.58
N MET A 62 8.03 2.32 -17.04
CA MET A 62 8.65 1.02 -16.92
C MET A 62 9.73 0.91 -17.99
N ILE A 63 11.00 0.75 -17.57
CA ILE A 63 12.13 0.65 -18.49
C ILE A 63 12.30 -0.82 -18.88
N PRO A 64 11.95 -1.22 -20.13
CA PRO A 64 12.18 -2.57 -20.61
C PRO A 64 13.68 -2.83 -20.87
N ARG A 65 14.05 -4.11 -20.92
CA ARG A 65 15.40 -4.54 -21.35
C ARG A 65 15.71 -4.17 -22.81
N ASN A 66 14.69 -4.11 -23.67
CA ASN A 66 14.79 -3.61 -25.04
C ASN A 66 14.17 -2.21 -25.13
N PRO A 67 14.96 -1.14 -25.38
CA PRO A 67 14.49 0.25 -25.43
C PRO A 67 13.35 0.50 -26.43
N ASP A 68 13.28 -0.25 -27.53
CA ASP A 68 12.28 -0.07 -28.59
C ASP A 68 10.87 -0.55 -28.18
N ARG A 69 10.73 -1.18 -27.01
CA ARG A 69 9.45 -1.64 -26.46
C ARG A 69 9.03 -0.84 -25.23
N GLN A 70 9.45 0.42 -25.13
CA GLN A 70 9.00 1.30 -24.05
C GLN A 70 7.50 1.50 -24.11
N VAL A 71 6.81 1.18 -23.01
CA VAL A 71 5.40 1.47 -22.82
C VAL A 71 5.28 2.57 -21.78
N THR A 72 4.86 3.76 -22.21
CA THR A 72 4.47 4.85 -21.31
C THR A 72 2.96 4.82 -21.18
N GLY A 73 2.47 4.33 -20.04
CA GLY A 73 1.04 4.25 -19.78
C GLY A 73 0.74 4.07 -18.30
N ARG A 74 -0.50 4.34 -17.92
CA ARG A 74 -1.08 4.04 -16.60
C ARG A 74 -1.27 2.52 -16.47
N GLN A 75 -0.19 1.74 -16.59
CA GLN A 75 -0.26 0.29 -16.68
C GLN A 75 0.50 -0.41 -15.56
N VAL A 76 -0.23 -1.37 -15.03
CA VAL A 76 0.06 -2.30 -13.94
C VAL A 76 1.29 -3.13 -14.29
N CYS A 77 2.14 -3.38 -13.29
CA CYS A 77 3.23 -4.34 -13.39
C CYS A 77 2.66 -5.75 -13.57
N ASN A 78 2.32 -6.12 -14.80
CA ASN A 78 2.00 -7.50 -15.14
C ASN A 78 3.31 -8.28 -15.17
N ARG A 79 3.68 -8.85 -14.02
CA ARG A 79 4.40 -10.12 -13.99
C ARG A 79 3.45 -11.19 -14.54
N GLN A 80 3.49 -11.42 -15.84
CA GLN A 80 3.31 -12.76 -16.39
C GLN A 80 4.67 -13.26 -16.83
#